data_AF-A0AAX3KFH6-F1
#
_entry.id   AF-A0AAX3KFH6-F1
#
_cell.length_a   1.000
_cell.length_b   1.000
_cell.length_c   1.000
_cell.angle_alpha   90.00
_cell.angle_beta   90.00
_cell.angle_gamma   90.00
#
_symmetry.space_group_name_H-M   'P 1'
#
loop_
_entity.id
_entity.type
_entity.pdbx_description
1 polymer ?
#
loop_
_entity_poly.entity_id
_entity_poly.type
_entity_poly.pdbx_seq_one_letter_code
_entity_poly.pdbx_strand_id
1 'polypeptide(L)'
;MSYALPPLAVGPDPRAAGDRRAALWLLSVPLWVALVAFTIAVVATLMGEMAEGSPRFYIAALSFSALLLSVMLLPAYLLSLGWFAWWTRDGDQRRLRRGLWLAPLVALLFAWFPATLAPGLQPLGQDAMDPLRTYLLVGILVLLLGYAWSAIVSVVLRYWRDV
;
A
#
# COMPACT_ATOMS: atom_id res chain seq x y z
N MET A 1 -30.30 -5.00 47.91
CA MET A 1 -30.05 -4.45 46.55
C MET A 1 -28.65 -4.89 46.12
N SER A 2 -28.55 -5.88 45.23
CA SER A 2 -27.27 -6.32 44.67
C SER A 2 -26.90 -5.41 43.51
N TYR A 3 -25.87 -4.58 43.70
CA TYR A 3 -25.29 -3.83 42.59
C TYR A 3 -24.57 -4.82 41.66
N ALA A 4 -25.00 -4.87 40.40
CA ALA A 4 -24.29 -5.59 39.36
C ALA A 4 -22.91 -4.93 39.18
N LEU A 5 -21.85 -5.67 39.47
CA LEU A 5 -20.48 -5.22 39.20
C LEU A 5 -20.35 -4.93 37.70
N PRO A 6 -19.71 -3.81 37.31
CA PRO A 6 -19.43 -3.53 35.90
C PRO A 6 -18.58 -4.67 35.32
N PRO A 7 -18.83 -5.08 34.06
CA PRO A 7 -18.06 -6.15 33.45
C PRO A 7 -16.57 -5.78 33.47
N LEU A 8 -15.77 -6.68 34.02
CA LEU A 8 -14.31 -6.60 34.02
C LEU A 8 -13.85 -6.29 32.60
N ALA A 9 -13.03 -5.24 32.46
CA ALA A 9 -12.40 -4.88 31.20
C ALA A 9 -11.71 -6.11 30.63
N VAL A 10 -12.30 -6.68 29.59
CA VAL A 10 -11.73 -7.81 28.85
C VAL A 10 -10.43 -7.29 28.26
N GLY A 11 -9.30 -7.79 28.78
CA GLY A 11 -7.98 -7.47 28.26
C GLY A 11 -7.90 -7.76 26.75
N PRO A 12 -6.96 -7.14 26.03
CA PRO A 12 -6.84 -7.32 24.59
C PRO A 12 -6.72 -8.81 24.26
N ASP A 13 -7.60 -9.29 23.37
CA ASP A 13 -7.61 -10.68 22.94
C ASP A 13 -6.23 -11.02 22.33
N PRO A 14 -5.47 -11.98 22.89
CA PRO A 14 -4.15 -12.33 22.38
C PRO A 14 -4.19 -12.78 20.91
N ARG A 15 -5.34 -13.28 20.42
CA ARG A 15 -5.54 -13.61 19.01
C ARG A 15 -5.61 -12.37 18.12
N ALA A 16 -6.25 -11.30 18.58
CA ALA A 16 -6.33 -10.03 17.85
C ALA A 16 -4.96 -9.34 17.72
N ALA A 17 -4.10 -9.50 18.72
CA ALA A 17 -2.71 -9.02 18.66
C ALA A 17 -1.88 -9.78 17.60
N GLY A 18 -2.05 -11.10 17.50
CA GLY A 18 -1.42 -11.93 16.47
C GLY A 18 -1.86 -11.56 15.05
N ASP A 19 -3.17 -11.43 14.84
CA ASP A 19 -3.74 -11.01 13.55
C ASP A 19 -3.25 -9.63 13.13
N ARG A 20 -3.14 -8.69 14.07
CA ARG A 20 -2.62 -7.35 13.79
C ARG A 20 -1.19 -7.40 13.29
N ARG A 21 -0.33 -8.19 13.94
CA ARG A 21 1.05 -8.34 13.52
C ARG A 21 1.16 -8.98 12.14
N ALA A 22 0.35 -10.01 11.88
CA ALA A 22 0.27 -10.64 10.57
C ALA A 22 -0.24 -9.68 9.49
N ALA A 23 -1.31 -8.92 9.77
CA ALA A 23 -1.85 -7.93 8.85
C ALA A 23 -0.82 -6.84 8.51
N LEU A 24 -0.10 -6.32 9.50
CA LEU A 24 0.95 -5.32 9.28
C LEU A 24 2.12 -5.88 8.46
N TRP A 25 2.49 -7.15 8.69
CA TRP A 25 3.49 -7.84 7.87
C TRP A 25 3.03 -8.03 6.43
N LEU A 26 1.79 -8.46 6.21
CA LEU A 26 1.24 -8.62 4.87
C LEU A 26 1.08 -7.28 4.15
N LEU A 27 0.69 -6.22 4.86
CA LEU A 27 0.64 -4.86 4.33
C LEU A 27 2.04 -4.27 4.08
N SER A 28 3.13 -4.83 4.60
CA SER A 28 4.48 -4.35 4.25
C SER A 28 5.07 -5.05 3.02
N VAL A 29 4.49 -6.16 2.55
CA VAL A 29 4.98 -6.89 1.37
C VAL A 29 5.13 -6.01 0.11
N PRO A 30 4.18 -5.12 -0.25
CA PRO A 30 4.37 -4.25 -1.40
C PRO A 30 5.61 -3.34 -1.30
N LEU A 31 6.03 -2.96 -0.09
CA LEU A 31 7.25 -2.18 0.12
C LEU A 31 8.50 -3.00 -0.20
N TRP A 32 8.51 -4.28 0.19
CA TRP A 32 9.59 -5.21 -0.15
C TRP A 32 9.66 -5.45 -1.66
N VAL A 33 8.52 -5.60 -2.32
CA VAL A 33 8.45 -5.75 -3.78
C VAL A 33 9.03 -4.50 -4.47
N ALA A 34 8.67 -3.30 -4.00
CA ALA A 34 9.23 -2.05 -4.51
C ALA A 34 10.75 -1.96 -4.31
N LEU A 35 11.26 -2.41 -3.16
CA LEU A 35 12.70 -2.46 -2.89
C LEU A 35 13.43 -3.42 -3.84
N VAL A 36 12.87 -4.62 -4.07
CA VAL A 36 13.43 -5.58 -5.03
C VAL A 36 13.41 -5.02 -6.45
N ALA A 37 12.30 -4.39 -6.88
CA ALA A 37 12.22 -3.73 -8.19
C ALA A 37 13.26 -2.61 -8.33
N PHE A 38 13.49 -1.82 -7.27
CA PHE A 38 14.56 -0.82 -7.24
C PHE A 38 15.94 -1.45 -7.41
N THR A 39 16.24 -2.51 -6.66
CA THR A 39 17.53 -3.21 -6.78
C THR A 39 17.75 -3.73 -8.21
N ILE A 40 16.73 -4.34 -8.82
CA ILE A 40 16.80 -4.83 -10.20
C ILE A 40 17.03 -3.66 -11.17
N ALA A 41 16.30 -2.54 -11.03
CA ALA A 41 16.47 -1.37 -11.88
C ALA A 41 17.89 -0.78 -11.78
N VAL A 42 18.44 -0.68 -10.57
CA VAL A 42 19.83 -0.22 -10.35
C VAL A 42 20.83 -1.17 -11.00
N VAL A 43 20.71 -2.48 -10.77
CA VAL A 43 21.61 -3.48 -11.36
C VAL A 43 21.53 -3.46 -12.89
N ALA A 44 20.32 -3.38 -13.44
CA ALA A 44 20.10 -3.26 -14.88
C ALA A 44 20.78 -2.01 -15.45
N THR A 45 20.68 -0.87 -14.76
CA THR A 45 21.31 0.39 -15.18
C THR A 45 22.84 0.29 -15.15
N LEU A 46 23.40 -0.40 -14.15
CA LEU A 46 24.84 -0.62 -14.03
C LEU A 46 25.40 -1.58 -15.10
N MET A 47 24.58 -2.45 -15.68
CA MET A 47 25.01 -3.40 -16.73
C MET A 47 25.17 -2.79 -18.12
N GLY A 48 24.84 -1.50 -18.30
CA GLY A 48 25.04 -0.79 -19.58
C GLY A 48 23.97 -1.07 -20.62
N GLU A 49 24.23 -0.68 -21.87
CA GLU A 49 23.26 -0.75 -22.97
C GLU A 49 22.75 -2.18 -23.20
N MET A 50 21.43 -2.32 -23.21
CA MET A 50 20.75 -3.58 -23.48
C MET A 50 20.17 -3.55 -24.89
N ALA A 51 20.38 -4.63 -25.64
CA ALA A 51 19.69 -4.82 -26.91
C ALA A 51 18.17 -4.78 -26.70
N GLU A 52 17.50 -3.91 -27.46
CA GLU A 52 16.04 -3.85 -27.54
C GLU A 52 15.48 -5.23 -27.92
N GLY A 53 14.40 -5.64 -27.26
CA GLY A 53 13.76 -6.94 -27.47
C GLY A 53 14.37 -8.11 -26.70
N SER A 54 15.47 -7.90 -25.95
CA SER A 54 16.01 -8.95 -25.09
C SER A 54 15.17 -9.16 -23.81
N PRO A 55 15.16 -10.36 -23.21
CA PRO A 55 14.45 -10.61 -21.94
C PRO A 55 14.89 -9.66 -20.81
N ARG A 56 16.18 -9.27 -20.81
CA ARG A 56 16.76 -8.33 -19.85
C ARG A 56 16.18 -6.93 -20.01
N PHE A 57 15.98 -6.48 -21.25
CA PHE A 57 15.33 -5.21 -21.55
C PHE A 57 13.89 -5.16 -21.01
N TYR A 58 13.08 -6.19 -21.24
CA TYR A 58 11.71 -6.24 -20.72
C TYR A 58 11.65 -6.27 -19.19
N ILE A 59 12.56 -7.01 -18.54
CA ILE A 59 12.66 -7.04 -17.07
C ILE A 59 13.05 -5.66 -16.52
N ALA A 60 14.01 -4.99 -17.16
CA ALA A 60 14.42 -3.65 -16.78
C ALA A 60 13.28 -2.63 -16.95
N ALA A 61 12.58 -2.66 -18.10
CA ALA A 61 11.44 -1.79 -18.37
C ALA A 61 10.29 -2.01 -17.37
N LEU A 62 9.92 -3.27 -17.10
CA LEU A 62 8.92 -3.62 -16.09
C LEU A 62 9.33 -3.14 -14.69
N SER A 63 10.60 -3.33 -14.32
CA SER A 63 11.12 -2.89 -13.03
C SER A 63 11.10 -1.36 -12.92
N PHE A 64 11.41 -0.63 -13.99
CA PHE A 64 11.35 0.82 -14.03
C PHE A 64 9.91 1.35 -13.93
N SER A 65 8.96 0.74 -14.65
CA SER A 65 7.54 1.08 -14.54
C SER A 65 7.00 0.79 -13.14
N ALA A 66 7.34 -0.37 -12.56
CA ALA A 66 6.97 -0.73 -11.20
C ALA A 66 7.58 0.22 -10.17
N LEU A 67 8.84 0.62 -10.36
CA LEU A 67 9.52 1.58 -9.49
C LEU A 67 8.86 2.95 -9.55
N LEU A 68 8.58 3.46 -10.76
CA LEU A 68 7.95 4.76 -10.95
C LEU A 68 6.57 4.80 -10.29
N LEU A 69 5.76 3.76 -10.51
CA LEU A 69 4.45 3.61 -9.87
C LEU A 69 4.58 3.49 -8.35
N SER A 70 5.58 2.75 -7.86
CA SER A 70 5.86 2.63 -6.43
C SER A 70 6.21 3.98 -5.83
N VAL A 71 7.13 4.75 -6.42
CA VAL A 71 7.55 6.07 -5.93
C VAL A 71 6.39 7.06 -5.91
N MET A 72 5.53 7.04 -6.94
CA MET A 72 4.34 7.90 -6.97
C MET A 72 3.37 7.53 -5.83
N LEU A 73 3.10 6.24 -5.60
CA LEU A 73 2.09 5.83 -4.62
C LEU A 73 2.62 5.70 -3.18
N LEU A 74 3.95 5.67 -3.01
CA LEU A 74 4.61 5.39 -1.73
C LEU A 74 4.17 6.31 -0.59
N PRO A 75 4.08 7.66 -0.77
CA PRO A 75 3.70 8.54 0.33
C PRO A 75 2.27 8.26 0.82
N ALA A 76 1.33 8.10 -0.10
CA ALA A 76 -0.06 7.75 0.21
C ALA A 76 -0.15 6.38 0.90
N TYR A 77 0.64 5.42 0.43
CA TYR A 77 0.69 4.07 1.00
C TYR A 77 1.26 4.07 2.43
N LEU A 78 2.38 4.76 2.67
CA LEU A 78 3.00 4.84 3.99
C LEU A 78 2.10 5.54 5.01
N LEU A 79 1.42 6.62 4.62
CA LEU A 79 0.46 7.32 5.47
C LEU A 79 -0.74 6.44 5.82
N SER A 80 -1.27 5.71 4.83
CA SER A 80 -2.35 4.75 5.06
C SER A 80 -1.92 3.58 5.97
N LEU A 81 -0.71 3.05 5.77
CA LEU A 81 -0.14 2.00 6.62
C LEU A 81 0.07 2.48 8.06
N GLY A 82 0.62 3.68 8.23
CA GLY A 82 0.79 4.32 9.53
C GLY A 82 -0.54 4.56 10.23
N TRP A 83 -1.53 5.06 9.50
CA TRP A 83 -2.90 5.21 10.00
C TRP A 83 -3.50 3.87 10.42
N PHE A 84 -3.36 2.82 9.61
CA PHE A 84 -3.85 1.47 9.94
C PHE A 84 -3.17 0.92 11.19
N ALA A 85 -1.85 1.08 11.32
CA ALA A 85 -1.09 0.66 12.50
C ALA A 85 -1.52 1.36 13.78
N TRP A 86 -1.86 2.66 13.69
CA TRP A 86 -2.39 3.46 14.78
C TRP A 86 -3.85 3.09 15.11
N TRP A 87 -4.73 3.02 14.11
CA TRP A 87 -6.15 2.71 14.25
C TRP A 87 -6.41 1.33 14.89
N THR A 88 -5.56 0.36 14.59
CA THR A 88 -5.69 -1.02 15.09
C THR A 88 -4.98 -1.28 16.41
N ARG A 89 -4.35 -0.26 17.03
CA ARG A 89 -3.51 -0.41 18.23
C ARG A 89 -4.23 -1.07 19.41
N ASP A 90 -5.52 -0.79 19.59
CA ASP A 90 -6.31 -1.26 20.74
C ASP A 90 -7.00 -2.63 20.52
N GLY A 91 -6.65 -3.36 19.45
CA GLY A 91 -6.79 -4.82 19.44
C GLY A 91 -8.21 -5.41 19.32
N ASP A 92 -9.13 -4.77 18.62
CA ASP A 92 -10.43 -5.40 18.27
C ASP A 92 -10.40 -5.96 16.84
N GLN A 93 -10.77 -7.23 16.67
CA GLN A 93 -10.86 -7.91 15.38
C GLN A 93 -11.82 -7.19 14.42
N ARG A 94 -12.92 -6.59 14.92
CA ARG A 94 -13.83 -5.79 14.10
C ARG A 94 -13.18 -4.50 13.62
N ARG A 95 -12.35 -3.87 14.45
CA ARG A 95 -11.57 -2.68 14.06
C ARG A 95 -10.50 -3.04 13.03
N LEU A 96 -9.85 -4.19 13.17
CA LEU A 96 -8.85 -4.68 12.21
C LEU A 96 -9.46 -4.90 10.82
N ARG A 97 -10.58 -5.63 10.74
CA ARG A 97 -11.30 -5.84 9.48
C ARG A 97 -11.75 -4.52 8.86
N ARG A 98 -12.37 -3.63 9.64
CA ARG A 98 -12.79 -2.31 9.14
C ARG A 98 -11.60 -1.47 8.67
N GLY A 99 -10.51 -1.47 9.42
CA GLY A 99 -9.28 -0.76 9.07
C GLY A 99 -8.73 -1.20 7.72
N LEU A 100 -8.76 -2.50 7.41
CA LEU A 100 -8.30 -3.06 6.13
C LEU A 100 -9.09 -2.51 4.94
N TRP A 101 -10.40 -2.36 5.09
CA TRP A 101 -11.26 -1.80 4.03
C TRP A 101 -11.25 -0.28 3.96
N LEU A 102 -10.89 0.39 5.06
CA LEU A 102 -10.76 1.84 5.13
C LEU A 102 -9.38 2.34 4.68
N ALA A 103 -8.34 1.52 4.80
CA ALA A 103 -6.97 1.90 4.44
C ALA A 103 -6.84 2.42 2.98
N PRO A 104 -7.47 1.83 1.94
CA PRO A 104 -7.43 2.39 0.59
C PRO A 104 -8.07 3.77 0.48
N LEU A 105 -9.13 4.04 1.23
CA LEU A 105 -9.79 5.35 1.27
C LEU A 105 -8.90 6.38 1.95
N VAL A 106 -8.21 5.99 3.02
CA VAL A 106 -7.22 6.86 3.66
C VAL A 106 -6.07 7.16 2.71
N ALA A 107 -5.59 6.16 1.95
CA ALA A 107 -4.56 6.38 0.93
C ALA A 107 -5.04 7.37 -0.17
N LEU A 108 -6.31 7.28 -0.59
CA LEU A 108 -6.90 8.21 -1.55
C LEU A 108 -6.82 9.67 -1.08
N LEU A 109 -7.04 9.94 0.21
CA LEU A 109 -6.92 11.30 0.78
C LEU A 109 -5.51 11.88 0.66
N PHE A 110 -4.51 11.04 0.41
CA PHE A 110 -3.11 11.43 0.22
C PHE A 110 -2.62 11.18 -1.22
N ALA A 111 -3.49 10.72 -2.13
CA ALA A 111 -3.17 10.45 -3.52
C ALA A 111 -2.89 11.73 -4.34
N TRP A 112 -3.13 12.91 -3.76
CA TRP A 112 -2.78 14.21 -4.35
C TRP A 112 -1.27 14.53 -4.27
N PHE A 113 -0.53 13.84 -3.39
CA PHE A 113 0.89 14.12 -3.15
C PHE A 113 1.76 14.07 -4.43
N PRO A 114 1.57 13.12 -5.37
CA PRO A 114 2.28 13.11 -6.65
C PRO A 114 1.92 14.29 -7.55
N ALA A 115 0.66 14.72 -7.55
CA ALA A 115 0.20 15.85 -8.35
C ALA A 115 0.79 17.18 -7.88
N THR A 116 1.11 17.29 -6.58
CA THR A 116 1.73 18.50 -6.00
C THR A 116 3.25 18.50 -6.00
N LEU A 117 3.89 17.33 -5.94
CA LEU A 117 5.37 17.22 -5.88
C LEU A 117 6.04 17.06 -7.25
N ALA A 118 5.29 16.72 -8.30
CA ALA A 118 5.82 16.57 -9.65
C ALA A 118 5.28 17.60 -10.67
N PRO A 119 5.21 18.92 -10.37
CA PRO A 119 4.83 19.90 -11.39
C PRO A 119 5.88 20.02 -12.53
N GLY A 120 7.10 19.48 -12.32
CA GLY A 120 8.21 19.53 -13.27
C GLY A 120 8.37 18.30 -14.18
N LEU A 121 7.58 17.23 -14.02
CA LEU A 121 7.52 16.12 -14.99
C LEU A 121 6.60 16.49 -16.17
N GLN A 122 6.78 17.69 -16.72
CA GLN A 122 6.15 18.06 -17.99
C GLN A 122 6.86 17.28 -19.08
N PRO A 123 6.16 16.43 -19.87
CA PRO A 123 6.73 15.92 -21.10
C PRO A 123 7.08 17.14 -21.95
N LEU A 124 8.33 17.26 -22.39
CA LEU A 124 8.76 18.28 -23.34
C LEU A 124 7.77 18.29 -24.53
N GLY A 125 6.89 19.31 -24.58
CA GLY A 125 5.99 19.56 -25.70
C GLY A 125 4.54 19.06 -25.60
N GLN A 126 4.06 18.58 -24.45
CA GLN A 126 2.61 18.32 -24.25
C GLN A 126 1.99 19.34 -23.29
N ASP A 127 0.85 19.90 -23.69
CA ASP A 127 0.02 20.77 -22.86
C ASP A 127 -0.15 20.16 -21.46
N ALA A 128 0.14 20.95 -20.43
CA ALA A 128 0.19 20.51 -19.05
C ALA A 128 -1.01 19.62 -18.70
N MET A 129 -0.76 18.34 -18.39
CA MET A 129 -1.82 17.40 -18.07
C MET A 129 -2.59 17.93 -16.85
N ASP A 130 -3.90 18.13 -16.99
CA ASP A 130 -4.74 18.74 -15.94
C ASP A 130 -4.48 18.09 -14.57
N PRO A 131 -4.10 18.87 -13.54
CA PRO A 131 -3.81 18.34 -12.20
C PRO A 131 -4.96 17.51 -11.63
N LEU A 132 -6.20 17.90 -11.95
CA LEU A 132 -7.42 17.16 -11.60
C LEU A 132 -7.45 15.77 -12.26
N ARG A 133 -7.09 15.67 -13.54
CA ARG A 133 -7.08 14.40 -14.28
C ARG A 133 -6.00 13.47 -13.71
N THR A 134 -4.82 14.01 -13.41
CA THR A 134 -3.74 13.25 -12.76
C THR A 134 -4.19 12.75 -11.39
N TYR A 135 -4.82 13.60 -10.57
CA TYR A 135 -5.37 13.20 -9.27
C TYR A 135 -6.41 12.09 -9.39
N LEU A 136 -7.35 12.21 -10.33
CA LEU A 136 -8.40 11.19 -10.54
C LEU A 136 -7.80 9.85 -10.98
N LEU A 137 -6.85 9.86 -11.92
CA LEU A 137 -6.20 8.63 -12.40
C LEU A 137 -5.39 7.96 -11.28
N VAL A 138 -4.58 8.73 -10.56
CA VAL A 138 -3.80 8.23 -9.41
C VAL A 138 -4.75 7.74 -8.31
N GLY A 139 -5.84 8.46 -8.04
CA GLY A 139 -6.85 8.07 -7.07
C GLY A 139 -7.55 6.76 -7.42
N ILE A 140 -8.00 6.60 -8.67
CA ILE A 140 -8.59 5.34 -9.16
C ILE A 140 -7.58 4.19 -9.00
N LEU A 141 -6.33 4.43 -9.38
CA LEU A 141 -5.26 3.42 -9.27
C LEU A 141 -5.01 3.02 -7.81
N VAL A 142 -4.95 3.99 -6.89
CA VAL A 142 -4.81 3.76 -5.44
C VAL A 142 -5.95 2.92 -4.90
N LEU A 143 -7.19 3.21 -5.31
CA LEU A 143 -8.35 2.44 -4.89
C LEU A 143 -8.31 1.01 -5.43
N LEU A 144 -8.04 0.83 -6.72
CA LEU A 144 -7.99 -0.50 -7.35
C LEU A 144 -6.92 -1.38 -6.70
N LEU A 145 -5.69 -0.88 -6.60
CA LEU A 145 -4.58 -1.62 -6.01
C LEU A 145 -4.77 -1.82 -4.50
N GLY A 146 -5.21 -0.78 -3.80
CA GLY A 146 -5.44 -0.83 -2.36
C GLY A 146 -6.52 -1.85 -1.98
N TYR A 147 -7.67 -1.83 -2.67
CA TYR A 147 -8.73 -2.80 -2.40
C TYR A 147 -8.36 -4.23 -2.82
N ALA A 148 -7.68 -4.39 -3.97
CA ALA A 148 -7.18 -5.70 -4.38
C ALA A 148 -6.24 -6.28 -3.33
N TRP A 149 -5.31 -5.48 -2.81
CA TRP A 149 -4.38 -5.92 -1.77
C TRP A 149 -5.08 -6.19 -0.43
N SER A 150 -5.98 -5.30 0.01
CA SER A 150 -6.78 -5.52 1.23
C SER A 150 -7.61 -6.80 1.16
N ALA A 151 -8.14 -7.16 -0.01
CA ALA A 151 -8.84 -8.42 -0.23
C ALA A 151 -7.89 -9.62 -0.08
N ILE A 152 -6.70 -9.57 -0.69
CA ILE A 152 -5.67 -10.61 -0.56
C ILE A 152 -5.29 -10.81 0.92
N VAL A 153 -4.96 -9.72 1.63
CA VAL A 153 -4.62 -9.78 3.06
C VAL A 153 -5.78 -10.37 3.88
N SER A 154 -7.02 -9.98 3.59
CA SER A 154 -8.20 -10.51 4.28
C SER A 154 -8.39 -12.01 4.05
N VAL A 155 -8.11 -12.51 2.85
CA VAL A 155 -8.19 -13.94 2.51
C VAL A 155 -7.07 -14.72 3.21
N VAL A 156 -5.83 -14.22 3.18
CA VAL A 156 -4.68 -14.86 3.84
C VAL A 156 -4.91 -14.97 5.35
N LEU A 157 -5.35 -13.89 6.00
CA LEU A 157 -5.66 -13.89 7.44
C LEU A 157 -6.81 -14.85 7.79
N ARG A 158 -7.77 -15.03 6.88
CA ARG A 158 -8.85 -16.01 7.09
C ARG A 158 -8.32 -17.44 6.98
N TYR A 159 -7.53 -17.73 5.95
CA TYR A 159 -6.94 -19.05 5.77
C TYR A 159 -6.04 -19.45 6.94
N TRP A 160 -5.21 -18.53 7.44
CA TRP A 160 -4.34 -18.79 8.60
C TRP A 160 -5.08 -18.97 9.93
N ARG A 161 -6.35 -18.56 10.02
CA ARG A 161 -7.19 -18.83 11.19
C ARG A 161 -7.81 -20.22 11.18
N ASP A 162 -8.04 -20.74 9.97
CA ASP A 162 -8.72 -22.01 9.76
C ASP A 162 -7.75 -23.21 9.82
N VAL A 163 -6.43 -22.94 9.88
CA VAL A 163 -5.32 -23.90 10.04
C VAL A 163 -4.82 -23.88 11.48
#